data_AF-A0AAW9I992-F1
#
_entry.id   AF-A0AAW9I992-F1
#
_cell.length_a   1.000
_cell.length_b   1.000
_cell.length_c   1.000
_cell.angle_alpha   90.00
_cell.angle_beta   90.00
_cell.angle_gamma   90.00
#
_symmetry.space_group_name_H-M   'P 1'
#
loop_
_entity.id
_entity.type
_entity.pdbx_description
1 polymer ?
#
loop_
_entity_poly.entity_id
_entity_poly.type
_entity_poly.pdbx_seq_one_letter_code
_entity_poly.pdbx_strand_id
1 'polypeptide(L)'
;LVLLMVMFSSGLALLGPYLLGVGVDKFLDDVRNPDSSIDSTWLYFLVGLAAVYVLQALTTWLHNVWMIGIAQETVYRMRMDLFTHLHRLPIPFYGKRQQGEIMSRLTNDIENVSSTLNSSAIQIFS
;
A
#
# COMPACT_ATOMS: atom_id res chain seq x y z
N LEU A 1 1.83 -8.34 -11.75
CA LEU A 1 2.38 -8.90 -10.50
C LEU A 1 1.90 -8.12 -9.27
N VAL A 2 2.14 -6.80 -9.19
CA VAL A 2 1.62 -5.97 -8.09
C VAL A 2 0.09 -5.98 -7.97
N LEU A 3 -0.65 -5.85 -9.08
CA LEU A 3 -2.11 -5.99 -9.09
C LEU A 3 -2.61 -7.35 -8.54
N LEU A 4 -1.87 -8.43 -8.80
CA LEU A 4 -2.18 -9.77 -8.29
C LEU A 4 -1.93 -9.85 -6.77
N MET A 5 -0.83 -9.26 -6.29
CA MET A 5 -0.55 -9.16 -4.86
C MET A 5 -1.57 -8.29 -4.12
N VAL A 6 -2.04 -7.20 -4.73
CA VAL A 6 -3.10 -6.34 -4.18
C VAL A 6 -4.41 -7.12 -4.07
N MET A 7 -4.86 -7.77 -5.14
CA MET A 7 -6.07 -8.61 -5.09
C MET A 7 -5.99 -9.70 -4.03
N PHE A 8 -4.83 -10.35 -3.89
CA PHE A 8 -4.59 -11.36 -2.86
C PHE A 8 -4.59 -10.76 -1.44
N SER A 9 -3.92 -9.62 -1.25
CA SER A 9 -3.91 -8.84 -0.01
C SER A 9 -5.33 -8.45 0.42
N SER A 10 -6.14 -7.89 -0.48
CA SER A 10 -7.53 -7.52 -0.21
C SER A 10 -8.37 -8.75 0.16
N GLY A 11 -8.13 -9.90 -0.48
CA GLY A 11 -8.76 -11.16 -0.11
C GLY A 11 -8.43 -11.61 1.31
N LEU A 12 -7.15 -11.55 1.72
CA LEU A 12 -6.74 -11.83 3.09
C LEU A 12 -7.27 -10.81 4.10
N ALA A 13 -7.34 -9.53 3.72
CA ALA A 13 -7.86 -8.46 4.56
C ALA A 13 -9.35 -8.65 4.88
N LEU A 14 -10.13 -9.28 3.98
CA LEU A 14 -11.52 -9.69 4.24
C LEU A 14 -11.60 -11.01 5.02
N LEU A 15 -10.63 -11.90 4.84
CA LEU A 15 -10.55 -13.17 5.55
C LEU A 15 -10.36 -12.98 7.06
N GLY A 16 -9.60 -11.95 7.48
CA GLY A 16 -9.37 -11.63 8.90
C GLY A 16 -10.65 -11.32 9.68
N PRO A 17 -11.46 -10.32 9.28
CA PRO A 17 -12.76 -10.01 9.87
C PRO A 17 -13.75 -11.17 9.79
N TYR A 18 -13.75 -11.95 8.71
CA TYR A 18 -14.61 -13.11 8.56
C TYR A 18 -14.27 -14.22 9.56
N LEU A 19 -12.98 -14.53 9.73
CA LEU A 19 -12.52 -15.48 10.73
C LEU A 19 -12.81 -14.97 12.15
N LEU A 20 -12.61 -13.67 12.42
CA LEU A 20 -13.02 -13.06 13.68
C LEU A 20 -14.51 -13.26 13.95
N GLY A 21 -15.38 -13.04 12.96
CA GLY A 21 -16.82 -13.24 13.08
C GLY A 21 -17.18 -14.69 13.47
N VAL A 22 -16.66 -15.67 12.72
CA VAL A 22 -16.88 -17.10 13.01
C VAL A 22 -16.31 -17.49 14.38
N GLY A 23 -15.21 -16.88 14.80
CA GLY A 23 -14.60 -17.08 16.11
C GLY A 23 -15.43 -16.56 17.26
N VAL A 24 -15.95 -15.35 17.11
CA VAL A 24 -16.84 -14.72 18.10
C VAL A 24 -18.13 -15.52 18.20
N ASP A 25 -18.73 -15.93 17.07
CA ASP A 25 -19.98 -16.71 17.08
C ASP A 25 -19.80 -18.06 17.79
N LYS A 26 -18.72 -18.80 17.50
CA LYS A 26 -18.42 -20.06 18.18
C LYS A 26 -18.09 -19.87 19.66
N PHE A 27 -17.40 -18.80 20.03
CA PHE A 27 -17.14 -18.47 21.43
C PHE A 27 -18.44 -18.17 22.20
N LEU A 28 -19.36 -17.45 21.55
CA LEU A 28 -20.63 -17.08 22.16
C LEU A 28 -21.51 -18.30 22.40
N ASP A 29 -21.52 -19.27 21.47
CA ASP A 29 -22.24 -20.54 21.60
C ASP A 29 -21.63 -21.45 22.68
N ASP A 30 -20.31 -21.45 22.83
CA ASP A 30 -19.58 -22.25 23.84
C ASP A 30 -19.77 -21.67 25.26
N VAL A 31 -19.74 -20.34 25.40
CA VAL A 31 -20.07 -19.65 26.67
C VAL A 31 -21.53 -19.83 27.08
N ARG A 32 -22.43 -20.04 26.11
CA ARG A 32 -23.87 -20.23 26.36
C ARG A 32 -24.21 -21.66 26.81
N ASN A 33 -23.34 -22.64 26.58
CA ASN A 33 -23.50 -24.03 27.01
C ASN A 33 -22.40 -24.44 28.00
N PRO A 34 -22.62 -24.33 29.33
CA PRO A 34 -21.56 -24.48 30.34
C PRO A 34 -21.02 -25.92 30.56
N ASP A 35 -21.44 -26.89 29.75
CA ASP A 35 -20.98 -28.29 29.82
C ASP A 35 -19.83 -28.61 28.83
N SER A 36 -19.49 -27.68 27.92
CA SER A 36 -18.27 -27.80 27.12
C SER A 36 -17.09 -27.25 27.94
N SER A 37 -16.24 -28.15 28.42
CA SER A 37 -14.89 -27.78 28.83
C SER A 37 -14.25 -26.98 27.69
N ILE A 38 -13.69 -25.79 27.97
CA ILE A 38 -12.90 -25.00 27.01
C ILE A 38 -11.76 -25.89 26.52
N ASP A 39 -12.01 -26.61 25.44
CA ASP A 39 -11.16 -27.65 24.93
C ASP A 39 -10.02 -27.01 24.12
N SER A 40 -8.94 -27.76 23.90
CA SER A 40 -7.76 -27.33 23.13
C SER A 40 -8.12 -26.75 21.75
N THR A 41 -9.32 -27.06 21.24
CA THR A 41 -9.97 -26.49 20.05
C THR A 41 -9.99 -24.96 20.03
N TRP A 42 -10.23 -24.28 21.15
CA TRP A 42 -10.22 -22.80 21.22
C TRP A 42 -8.81 -22.22 21.05
N LEU A 43 -7.80 -22.90 21.60
CA LEU A 43 -6.39 -22.53 21.44
C LEU A 43 -5.95 -22.62 19.97
N TYR A 44 -6.33 -23.70 19.28
CA TYR A 44 -6.05 -23.85 17.84
C TYR A 44 -6.74 -22.77 16.99
N PHE A 45 -7.96 -22.38 17.35
CA PHE A 45 -8.67 -21.29 16.69
C PHE A 45 -7.95 -19.94 16.85
N LEU A 46 -7.57 -19.58 18.08
CA LEU A 46 -6.82 -18.35 18.36
C LEU A 46 -5.45 -18.31 17.66
N VAL A 47 -4.73 -19.43 17.65
CA VAL A 47 -3.45 -19.56 16.94
C VAL A 47 -3.64 -19.41 15.42
N GLY A 48 -4.68 -20.03 14.85
CA GLY A 48 -5.02 -19.88 13.44
C GLY A 48 -5.37 -18.44 13.06
N LEU A 49 -6.14 -17.74 13.91
CA LEU A 49 -6.48 -16.34 13.73
C LEU A 49 -5.23 -15.45 13.78
N ALA A 50 -4.36 -15.66 14.76
CA ALA A 50 -3.09 -14.94 14.87
C ALA A 50 -2.20 -15.17 13.63
N ALA A 51 -2.12 -16.40 13.14
CA ALA A 51 -1.37 -16.72 11.93
C ALA A 51 -1.89 -15.99 10.69
N VAL A 52 -3.22 -15.87 10.53
CA VAL A 52 -3.83 -15.12 9.43
C VAL A 52 -3.51 -13.62 9.52
N TYR A 53 -3.59 -13.03 10.71
CA TYR A 53 -3.22 -11.62 10.91
C TYR A 53 -1.74 -11.36 10.61
N VAL A 54 -0.84 -12.26 11.03
CA VAL A 54 0.59 -12.16 10.71
C VAL A 54 0.81 -12.27 9.21
N LEU A 55 0.15 -13.21 8.54
CA LEU A 55 0.27 -13.39 7.09
C LEU A 55 -0.30 -12.19 6.31
N GLN A 56 -1.42 -11.63 6.76
CA GLN A 56 -1.98 -10.40 6.21
C GLN A 56 -0.98 -9.24 6.37
N ALA A 57 -0.48 -9.00 7.59
CA ALA A 57 0.45 -7.93 7.87
C ALA A 57 1.74 -8.04 7.01
N LEU A 58 2.28 -9.25 6.87
CA LEU A 58 3.43 -9.52 5.99
C LEU A 58 3.13 -9.22 4.52
N THR A 59 1.95 -9.64 4.04
CA THR A 59 1.54 -9.40 2.65
C THR A 59 1.33 -7.91 2.38
N THR A 60 0.68 -7.20 3.31
CA THR A 60 0.48 -5.75 3.26
C THR A 60 1.82 -5.01 3.26
N TRP A 61 2.74 -5.39 4.15
CA TRP A 61 4.07 -4.79 4.20
C TRP A 61 4.83 -5.02 2.89
N LEU A 62 4.80 -6.24 2.34
CA LEU A 62 5.52 -6.58 1.12
C LEU A 62 5.01 -5.80 -0.09
N HIS A 63 3.69 -5.73 -0.30
CA HIS A 63 3.16 -4.97 -1.44
C HIS A 63 3.43 -3.45 -1.29
N ASN A 64 3.44 -2.91 -0.07
CA ASN A 64 3.75 -1.51 0.19
C ASN A 64 5.19 -1.17 -0.22
N VAL A 65 6.16 -2.02 0.15
CA VAL A 65 7.57 -1.84 -0.26
C VAL A 65 7.70 -1.84 -1.79
N TRP A 66 7.02 -2.76 -2.47
CA TRP A 66 7.05 -2.85 -3.93
C TRP A 66 6.44 -1.61 -4.59
N MET A 67 5.33 -1.11 -4.05
CA MET A 67 4.69 0.10 -4.57
C MET A 67 5.52 1.36 -4.38
N ILE A 68 6.17 1.51 -3.23
CA ILE A 68 7.12 2.61 -3.01
C ILE A 68 8.23 2.54 -4.07
N GLY A 69 8.76 1.35 -4.35
CA GLY A 69 9.75 1.15 -5.42
C GLY A 69 9.27 1.63 -6.79
N ILE A 70 8.05 1.25 -7.19
CA ILE A 70 7.44 1.67 -8.46
C ILE A 70 7.20 3.18 -8.51
N ALA A 71 6.70 3.76 -7.42
CA ALA A 71 6.47 5.20 -7.34
C ALA A 71 7.79 5.98 -7.51
N GLN A 72 8.84 5.55 -6.82
CA GLN A 72 10.18 6.16 -6.93
C GLN A 72 10.78 6.00 -8.33
N GLU A 73 10.67 4.82 -8.96
CA GLU A 73 11.13 4.62 -10.33
C GLU A 73 10.38 5.52 -11.32
N THR A 74 9.07 5.67 -11.14
CA THR A 74 8.24 6.55 -11.96
C THR A 74 8.66 8.01 -11.81
N VAL A 75 8.89 8.47 -10.58
CA VAL A 75 9.40 9.82 -10.29
C VAL A 75 10.78 10.04 -10.88
N TYR A 76 11.67 9.06 -10.79
CA TYR A 76 12.99 9.11 -11.40
C TYR A 76 12.91 9.29 -12.92
N ARG A 77 12.05 8.51 -13.59
CA ARG A 77 11.81 8.64 -15.04
C ARG A 77 11.25 10.01 -15.39
N MET A 78 10.27 10.52 -14.64
CA MET A 78 9.73 11.87 -14.84
C MET A 78 10.80 12.95 -14.70
N ARG A 79 11.68 12.86 -13.69
CA ARG A 79 12.81 13.79 -13.50
C ARG A 79 13.75 13.76 -14.70
N MET A 80 14.08 12.57 -15.20
CA MET A 80 14.97 12.40 -16.36
C MET A 80 14.34 12.94 -17.64
N ASP A 81 13.05 12.66 -17.89
CA ASP A 81 12.32 13.12 -19.06
C ASP A 81 12.19 14.65 -19.08
N LEU A 82 11.89 15.26 -17.92
CA LEU A 82 11.86 16.72 -17.81
C LEU A 82 13.22 17.35 -18.04
N PHE A 83 14.29 16.78 -17.47
CA PHE A 83 15.64 17.29 -17.64
C PHE A 83 16.12 17.19 -19.09
N THR A 84 15.87 16.06 -19.75
CA THR A 84 16.21 15.88 -21.17
C THR A 84 15.38 16.78 -22.08
N HIS A 85 14.11 17.01 -21.75
CA HIS A 85 13.26 17.96 -22.48
C HIS A 85 13.79 19.40 -22.36
N LEU A 86 14.17 19.83 -21.15
CA LEU A 86 14.78 21.15 -20.92
C LEU A 86 16.03 21.34 -21.78
N HIS A 87 16.94 20.37 -21.83
CA HIS A 87 18.13 20.48 -22.68
C HIS A 87 17.86 20.59 -24.19
N ARG A 88 16.68 20.18 -24.67
CA ARG A 88 16.30 20.29 -26.09
C ARG A 88 15.61 21.61 -26.43
N LEU A 89 15.23 22.42 -25.44
CA LEU A 89 14.53 23.68 -25.68
C LEU A 89 15.50 24.77 -26.17
N PRO A 90 15.08 25.60 -27.16
CA PRO A 90 15.93 26.63 -27.72
C PRO A 90 16.09 27.80 -26.74
N ILE A 91 17.23 28.50 -26.79
CA ILE A 91 17.59 29.62 -25.90
C ILE A 91 16.50 30.71 -25.73
N PRO A 92 15.70 31.08 -26.76
CA PRO A 92 14.62 32.06 -26.61
C PRO A 92 13.54 31.65 -25.58
N PHE A 93 13.39 30.36 -25.29
CA PHE A 93 12.50 29.87 -24.24
C PHE A 93 12.94 30.34 -22.85
N TYR A 94 14.24 30.32 -22.59
CA TYR A 94 14.85 30.72 -21.32
C TYR A 94 14.87 32.24 -21.14
N GLY A 95 14.90 33.02 -22.23
CA GLY A 95 14.84 34.49 -22.16
C GLY A 95 13.46 35.05 -21.82
N LYS A 96 12.38 34.26 -22.01
CA LYS A 96 10.99 34.70 -21.77
C LYS A 96 10.42 34.29 -20.40
N ARG A 97 11.14 33.49 -19.62
CA ARG A 97 10.69 32.99 -18.31
C ARG A 97 11.70 33.29 -17.22
N GLN A 98 11.23 33.52 -16.00
CA GLN A 98 12.12 33.62 -14.84
C GLN A 98 12.79 32.26 -14.60
N GLN A 99 14.11 32.26 -14.47
CA GLN A 99 14.89 31.05 -14.16
C GLN A 99 14.37 30.33 -12.90
N GLY A 100 13.84 31.10 -11.93
CA GLY A 100 13.21 30.57 -10.72
C GLY A 100 11.92 29.78 -10.94
N GLU A 101 11.12 30.13 -11.95
CA GLU A 101 9.90 29.38 -12.30
C GLU A 101 10.25 28.00 -12.87
N ILE A 102 11.30 27.91 -13.68
CA ILE A 102 11.78 26.64 -14.25
C ILE A 102 12.29 25.73 -13.14
N MET A 103 13.10 26.25 -12.21
CA MET A 103 13.59 25.48 -11.07
C MET A 103 12.45 25.05 -10.14
N SER A 104 11.49 25.95 -9.85
CA SER A 104 10.32 25.61 -9.04
C SER A 104 9.50 24.48 -9.66
N ARG A 105 9.27 24.49 -10.98
CA ARG A 105 8.57 23.39 -11.66
C ARG A 105 9.37 22.09 -11.63
N LEU A 106 10.69 22.16 -11.76
CA LEU A 106 11.54 20.98 -11.73
C LEU A 106 11.61 20.34 -10.34
N THR A 107 11.62 21.14 -9.28
CA THR A 107 11.70 20.64 -7.91
C THR A 107 10.32 20.48 -7.30
N ASN A 108 9.58 21.57 -7.09
CA ASN A 108 8.35 21.60 -6.30
C ASN A 108 7.21 20.83 -6.98
N ASP A 109 7.01 20.98 -8.29
CA ASP A 109 5.92 20.25 -8.96
C ASP A 109 6.21 18.76 -9.00
N ILE A 110 7.46 18.36 -9.29
CA ILE A 110 7.86 16.95 -9.25
C ILE A 110 7.76 16.38 -7.83
N GLU A 111 8.15 17.13 -6.81
CA GLU A 111 8.03 16.72 -5.39
C GLU A 111 6.56 16.48 -5.03
N ASN A 112 5.66 17.39 -5.43
CA ASN A 112 4.22 17.26 -5.21
C ASN A 112 3.65 16.03 -5.93
N VAL A 113 4.06 15.80 -7.18
CA VAL A 113 3.67 14.59 -7.93
C VAL A 113 4.20 13.34 -7.22
N SER A 114 5.46 13.32 -6.80
CA SER A 114 6.08 12.21 -6.09
C SER A 114 5.36 11.87 -4.79
N SER A 115 5.05 12.88 -3.98
CA SER A 115 4.31 12.73 -2.73
C SER A 115 2.91 12.16 -2.99
N THR A 116 2.20 12.73 -3.96
CA THR A 116 0.87 12.26 -4.36
C THR A 116 0.92 10.84 -4.89
N LEU A 117 1.91 10.47 -5.71
CA LEU A 117 2.03 9.13 -6.27
C LEU A 117 2.34 8.10 -5.18
N ASN A 118 3.20 8.42 -4.21
CA ASN A 118 3.46 7.55 -3.07
C ASN A 118 2.19 7.36 -2.21
N SER A 119 1.50 8.45 -1.84
CA SER A 119 0.32 8.36 -0.97
C SER A 119 -0.91 7.78 -1.67
N SER A 120 -1.24 8.22 -2.88
CA SER A 120 -2.42 7.77 -3.63
C SER A 120 -2.26 6.35 -4.17
N ALA A 121 -1.06 5.94 -4.62
CA ALA A 121 -0.85 4.55 -4.98
C ALA A 121 -1.14 3.67 -3.77
N ILE A 122 -0.56 3.97 -2.60
CA ILE A 122 -0.77 3.17 -1.37
C ILE A 122 -2.24 3.13 -0.96
N GLN A 123 -2.95 4.27 -0.97
CA GLN A 123 -4.35 4.33 -0.54
C GLN A 123 -5.35 3.67 -1.48
N ILE A 124 -5.14 3.70 -2.80
CA ILE A 124 -6.09 3.09 -3.76
C ILE A 124 -6.04 1.56 -3.71
N PHE A 125 -4.90 1.00 -3.29
CA PHE A 125 -4.65 -0.44 -3.30
C PHE A 125 -4.61 -1.06 -1.89
N SER A 126 -4.65 -0.25 -0.83
CA SER A 126 -4.89 -0.67 0.56
C SER A 126 -6.38 -0.85 0.83
#